data_AF-A0A7S9DX12-F1
#
_entry.id   AF-A0A7S9DX12-F1
#
_cell.length_a   1.000
_cell.length_b   1.000
_cell.length_c   1.000
_cell.angle_alpha   90.00
_cell.angle_beta   90.00
_cell.angle_gamma   90.00
#
_symmetry.space_group_name_H-M   'P 1'
#
loop_
_entity.id
_entity.type
_entity.pdbx_description
1 polymer ?
#
loop_
_entity_poly.entity_id
_entity_poly.type
_entity_poly.pdbx_seq_one_letter_code
_entity_poly.pdbx_strand_id
1 'polypeptide(L)'
;MSEWSIEEAEKLYGVSRWGGGYFEIGENGNVQVTPVPADKSIRIDFKALIDEIREEGVQFPVVVRFHDVLRSQVASLNTSFRDTIAEAGYQGEYQGVYPIKVNQMREVVEEIVDAGEPFNYGLEAGSKAELVTALALNINENSLTILNGYKDDEFMRLALLGRKLGRKMVVVVEKYTELLLLVKIAKELNIDPIVGVRAKMTVKGRGKWEGSGGEKAKFGLTIAETIKTARYLQENGMGHCLKLLHFHIGSQLTDIRAVKEAISEGGRIYADLYKMGFELDYVDVGGGLGIDYDGSASTNDSSRNYNMQEYVADVVYGMKEVCDLEGVPHPTLVSESGRAITAHHSCVVTEIVGEIRSNSAEIDTAAASQEHVFVKNIRELEDDFEQQTNMQEVFNDASQYKEQALDAFKLRVLSLEELAKIETIYWRIMVRLKQWCATQDYVPEELQELDHSLASQYLCNFSVFQSAADTWAIDQLLPVVPLTRMNEKPEVNCTLVDITCDSDGKIDQFAVGREITDVLPMHKLNAGEHYHVGLFLTGAYQDVMGDMHNLFGRLNEVHIYSHDDDPQDFYIEEVVKGSSVQDVLNIMQYNPRAMAYDVKKLIDKQISAGNIMPREGVRWTDFYEDCLSGYTYLKTS
;
A
#
# COMPACT_ATOMS: atom_id res chain seq x y z
N MET A 1 26.09 4.19 26.98
CA MET A 1 25.25 3.66 25.88
C MET A 1 24.42 2.54 26.47
N SER A 2 23.10 2.61 26.37
CA SER A 2 22.23 1.48 26.71
C SER A 2 22.60 0.27 25.85
N GLU A 3 22.50 -0.93 26.42
CA GLU A 3 22.56 -2.17 25.63
C GLU A 3 21.32 -2.25 24.73
N TRP A 4 21.51 -2.68 23.48
CA TRP A 4 20.41 -2.84 22.53
C TRP A 4 19.37 -3.81 23.05
N SER A 5 18.08 -3.47 22.88
CA SER A 5 16.96 -4.25 23.37
C SER A 5 15.77 -4.20 22.41
N ILE A 6 14.82 -5.12 22.58
CA ILE A 6 13.56 -5.12 21.82
C ILE A 6 12.80 -3.81 21.99
N GLU A 7 12.86 -3.17 23.17
CA GLU A 7 12.25 -1.86 23.37
C GLU A 7 12.91 -0.76 22.52
N GLU A 8 14.21 -0.84 22.26
CA GLU A 8 14.90 0.09 21.36
C GLU A 8 14.55 -0.18 19.89
N ALA A 9 14.43 -1.45 19.49
CA ALA A 9 13.94 -1.84 18.18
C ALA A 9 12.49 -1.34 17.95
N GLU A 10 11.62 -1.47 18.95
CA GLU A 10 10.25 -1.00 18.89
C GLU A 10 10.16 0.54 18.82
N LYS A 11 11.02 1.26 19.55
CA LYS A 11 11.13 2.72 19.42
C LYS A 11 11.55 3.12 18.00
N LEU A 12 12.48 2.38 17.42
CA LEU A 12 13.03 2.63 16.09
C LEU A 12 12.01 2.34 14.97
N TYR A 13 11.53 1.10 14.87
CA TYR A 13 10.67 0.63 13.78
C TYR A 13 9.18 0.85 14.02
N GLY A 14 8.76 0.97 15.29
CA GLY A 14 7.38 1.28 15.64
C GLY A 14 6.34 0.24 15.25
N VAL A 15 6.71 -1.05 15.16
CA VAL A 15 5.85 -2.12 14.65
C VAL A 15 4.49 -2.13 15.33
N SER A 16 4.44 -2.01 16.66
CA SER A 16 3.19 -1.97 17.42
C SER A 16 2.34 -0.72 17.18
N ARG A 17 2.97 0.39 16.76
CA ARG A 17 2.28 1.68 16.54
C ARG A 17 1.44 1.65 15.27
N TRP A 18 2.06 1.32 14.14
CA TRP A 18 1.35 1.18 12.86
C TRP A 18 0.66 -0.18 12.71
N GLY A 19 1.09 -1.19 13.49
CA GLY A 19 0.60 -2.56 13.44
C GLY A 19 -0.84 -2.76 13.90
N GLY A 20 -1.46 -1.76 14.55
CA GLY A 20 -2.88 -1.78 14.88
C GLY A 20 -3.31 -2.91 15.84
N GLY A 21 -2.36 -3.45 16.62
CA GLY A 21 -2.56 -4.63 17.46
C GLY A 21 -2.41 -5.97 16.74
N TYR A 22 -2.25 -5.97 15.42
CA TYR A 22 -2.00 -7.18 14.62
C TYR A 22 -0.53 -7.51 14.51
N PHE A 23 0.37 -6.52 14.51
CA PHE A 23 1.81 -6.72 14.37
C PHE A 23 2.55 -6.15 15.58
N GLU A 24 3.53 -6.90 16.09
CA GLU A 24 4.47 -6.45 17.12
C GLU A 24 5.82 -7.17 17.01
N ILE A 25 6.84 -6.67 17.71
CA ILE A 25 8.13 -7.37 17.83
C ILE A 25 8.04 -8.34 19.02
N GLY A 26 8.22 -9.63 18.76
CA GLY A 26 8.26 -10.67 19.79
C GLY A 26 9.52 -10.62 20.65
N GLU A 27 9.48 -11.28 21.80
CA GLU A 27 10.63 -11.36 22.73
C GLU A 27 11.87 -12.03 22.11
N ASN A 28 11.66 -12.86 21.08
CA ASN A 28 12.72 -13.52 20.30
C ASN A 28 13.36 -12.63 19.23
N GLY A 29 12.88 -11.39 19.04
CA GLY A 29 13.39 -10.48 18.02
C GLY A 29 12.84 -10.70 16.61
N ASN A 30 11.77 -11.50 16.47
CA ASN A 30 11.04 -11.65 15.21
C ASN A 30 9.76 -10.81 15.23
N VAL A 31 9.28 -10.42 14.05
CA VAL A 31 7.92 -9.86 13.95
C VAL A 31 6.91 -10.97 14.24
N GLN A 32 5.88 -10.66 15.01
CA GLN A 32 4.77 -11.57 15.33
C GLN A 32 3.46 -11.00 14.81
N VAL A 33 2.57 -11.88 14.39
CA VAL A 33 1.19 -11.55 13.99
C VAL A 33 0.22 -12.07 15.04
N THR A 34 -0.65 -11.21 15.54
CA THR A 34 -1.82 -11.56 16.35
C THR A 34 -3.06 -11.39 15.46
N PRO A 35 -3.60 -12.47 14.87
CA PRO A 35 -4.63 -12.35 13.84
C PRO A 35 -5.94 -11.73 14.37
N VAL A 36 -6.26 -11.95 15.64
CA VAL A 36 -7.41 -11.36 16.33
C VAL A 36 -6.92 -10.59 17.56
N PRO A 37 -6.78 -9.25 17.52
CA PRO A 37 -6.18 -8.47 18.63
C PRO A 37 -6.89 -8.61 19.99
N ALA A 38 -8.17 -8.98 19.98
CA ALA A 38 -8.95 -9.25 21.18
C ALA A 38 -8.57 -10.59 21.86
N ASP A 39 -7.99 -11.53 21.11
CA ASP A 39 -7.52 -12.82 21.58
C ASP A 39 -6.01 -12.98 21.33
N LYS A 40 -5.23 -12.83 22.39
CA LYS A 40 -3.76 -12.92 22.32
C LYS A 40 -3.21 -14.33 22.50
N SER A 41 -4.07 -15.35 22.49
CA SER A 41 -3.65 -16.74 22.65
C SER A 41 -2.85 -17.25 21.44
N ILE A 42 -3.21 -16.82 20.25
CA ILE A 42 -2.58 -17.19 18.97
C ILE A 42 -1.53 -16.14 18.60
N ARG A 43 -0.30 -16.58 18.31
CA ARG A 43 0.78 -15.71 17.82
C ARG A 43 1.58 -16.39 16.72
N ILE A 44 1.48 -15.85 15.51
CA ILE A 44 2.23 -16.36 14.36
C ILE A 44 3.60 -15.70 14.31
N ASP A 45 4.66 -16.49 14.38
CA ASP A 45 6.04 -16.00 14.27
C ASP A 45 6.47 -15.91 12.79
N PHE A 46 6.95 -14.74 12.35
CA PHE A 46 7.34 -14.56 10.95
C PHE A 46 8.50 -15.44 10.50
N LYS A 47 9.40 -15.85 11.40
CA LYS A 47 10.51 -16.75 11.02
C LYS A 47 9.96 -18.14 10.71
N ALA A 48 9.03 -18.63 11.54
CA ALA A 48 8.34 -19.89 11.31
C ALA A 48 7.55 -19.87 9.98
N LEU A 49 6.81 -18.78 9.73
CA LEU A 49 6.11 -18.54 8.46
C LEU A 49 7.05 -18.57 7.24
N ILE A 50 8.17 -17.84 7.29
CA ILE A 50 9.15 -17.84 6.19
C ILE A 50 9.70 -19.24 5.94
N ASP A 51 9.97 -20.00 7.00
CA ASP A 51 10.51 -21.35 6.87
C ASP A 51 9.47 -22.31 6.24
N GLU A 52 8.20 -22.24 6.65
CA GLU A 52 7.12 -23.05 6.05
C GLU A 52 6.90 -22.73 4.56
N ILE A 53 6.88 -21.44 4.18
CA ILE A 53 6.76 -21.01 2.78
C ILE A 53 7.89 -21.62 1.92
N ARG A 54 9.11 -21.71 2.47
CA ARG A 54 10.25 -22.33 1.77
C ARG A 54 10.14 -23.84 1.70
N GLU A 55 9.65 -24.48 2.77
CA GLU A 55 9.43 -25.93 2.81
C GLU A 55 8.38 -26.38 1.78
N GLU A 56 7.34 -25.57 1.55
CA GLU A 56 6.35 -25.73 0.47
C GLU A 56 6.92 -25.43 -0.94
N GLY A 57 8.17 -24.99 -1.03
CA GLY A 57 8.87 -24.72 -2.28
C GLY A 57 8.41 -23.43 -2.97
N VAL A 58 7.81 -22.50 -2.23
CA VAL A 58 7.39 -21.19 -2.74
C VAL A 58 8.59 -20.24 -2.78
N GLN A 59 8.83 -19.64 -3.93
CA GLN A 59 9.96 -18.73 -4.14
C GLN A 59 9.59 -17.29 -3.73
N PHE A 60 10.48 -16.60 -3.01
CA PHE A 60 10.37 -15.16 -2.77
C PHE A 60 10.69 -14.35 -4.04
N PRO A 61 10.11 -13.14 -4.19
CA PRO A 61 9.20 -12.45 -3.26
C PRO A 61 7.78 -13.04 -3.26
N VAL A 62 7.05 -12.83 -2.16
CA VAL A 62 5.71 -13.35 -1.92
C VAL A 62 4.82 -12.30 -1.24
N VAL A 63 3.54 -12.28 -1.58
CA VAL A 63 2.49 -11.60 -0.81
C VAL A 63 1.97 -12.57 0.23
N VAL A 64 2.05 -12.21 1.51
CA VAL A 64 1.40 -12.95 2.58
C VAL A 64 0.07 -12.29 2.88
N ARG A 65 -1.03 -13.08 2.88
CA ARG A 65 -2.35 -12.63 3.30
C ARG A 65 -2.78 -13.35 4.58
N PHE A 66 -3.13 -12.60 5.60
CA PHE A 66 -3.68 -13.10 6.85
C PHE A 66 -5.21 -12.95 6.81
N HIS A 67 -5.93 -14.02 6.47
CA HIS A 67 -7.38 -13.94 6.31
C HIS A 67 -8.10 -13.63 7.62
N ASP A 68 -7.63 -14.19 8.74
CA ASP A 68 -8.17 -13.88 10.07
C ASP A 68 -8.07 -12.39 10.43
N VAL A 69 -7.06 -11.68 9.91
CA VAL A 69 -6.94 -10.22 10.08
C VAL A 69 -8.06 -9.49 9.32
N LEU A 70 -8.39 -9.91 8.08
CA LEU A 70 -9.56 -9.39 7.35
C LEU A 70 -10.85 -9.63 8.13
N ARG A 71 -11.07 -10.88 8.58
CA ARG A 71 -12.27 -11.27 9.34
C ARG A 71 -12.39 -10.43 10.62
N SER A 72 -11.28 -10.29 11.35
CA SER A 72 -11.19 -9.47 12.55
C SER A 72 -11.52 -8.00 12.28
N GLN A 73 -11.02 -7.41 11.19
CA GLN A 73 -11.32 -6.01 10.85
C GLN A 73 -12.80 -5.80 10.52
N VAL A 74 -13.42 -6.71 9.77
CA VAL A 74 -14.86 -6.68 9.46
C VAL A 74 -15.67 -6.77 10.75
N ALA A 75 -15.38 -7.75 11.60
CA ALA A 75 -16.06 -7.92 12.87
C ALA A 75 -15.89 -6.67 13.76
N SER A 76 -14.66 -6.21 13.96
CA SER A 76 -14.32 -5.07 14.83
C SER A 76 -15.07 -3.80 14.44
N LEU A 77 -15.11 -3.46 13.15
CA LEU A 77 -15.82 -2.28 12.68
C LEU A 77 -17.32 -2.36 13.00
N ASN A 78 -17.94 -3.50 12.68
CA ASN A 78 -19.37 -3.69 12.87
C ASN A 78 -19.76 -3.74 14.35
N THR A 79 -18.96 -4.39 15.20
CA THR A 79 -19.22 -4.42 16.65
C THR A 79 -19.03 -3.05 17.27
N SER A 80 -17.97 -2.31 16.90
CA SER A 80 -17.78 -0.93 17.39
C SER A 80 -18.98 -0.03 17.09
N PHE A 81 -19.55 -0.11 15.87
CA PHE A 81 -20.77 0.63 15.54
C PHE A 81 -21.97 0.18 16.36
N ARG A 82 -22.20 -1.13 16.49
CA ARG A 82 -23.33 -1.68 17.27
C ARG A 82 -23.26 -1.28 18.75
N ASP A 83 -22.09 -1.40 19.35
CA ASP A 83 -21.87 -1.08 20.76
C ASP A 83 -22.07 0.43 21.00
N THR A 84 -21.51 1.26 20.13
CA THR A 84 -21.67 2.73 20.20
C THR A 84 -23.12 3.16 19.98
N ILE A 85 -23.85 2.52 19.05
CA ILE A 85 -25.29 2.76 18.82
C ILE A 85 -26.09 2.44 20.09
N ALA A 86 -25.80 1.30 20.72
CA ALA A 86 -26.46 0.88 21.95
C ALA A 86 -26.16 1.84 23.12
N GLU A 87 -24.90 2.23 23.31
CA GLU A 87 -24.46 3.20 24.33
C GLU A 87 -25.10 4.57 24.12
N ALA A 88 -25.11 5.06 22.88
CA ALA A 88 -25.70 6.35 22.53
C ALA A 88 -27.23 6.36 22.61
N GLY A 89 -27.89 5.20 22.67
CA GLY A 89 -29.35 5.12 22.53
C GLY A 89 -29.83 5.58 21.14
N TYR A 90 -29.02 5.35 20.11
CA TYR A 90 -29.36 5.67 18.72
C TYR A 90 -30.42 4.68 18.20
N GLN A 91 -31.45 5.17 17.52
CA GLN A 91 -32.61 4.36 17.12
C GLN A 91 -32.47 3.66 15.76
N GLY A 92 -31.48 4.04 14.95
CA GLY A 92 -31.16 3.37 13.70
C GLY A 92 -30.13 2.25 13.88
N GLU A 93 -29.83 1.53 12.79
CA GLU A 93 -28.84 0.45 12.77
C GLU A 93 -27.55 0.88 12.06
N TYR A 94 -26.57 -0.02 12.01
CA TYR A 94 -25.38 0.11 11.16
C TYR A 94 -25.34 -1.03 10.13
N GLN A 95 -25.06 -0.69 8.88
CA GLN A 95 -24.79 -1.64 7.79
C GLN A 95 -23.56 -1.17 7.02
N GLY A 96 -22.40 -1.73 7.32
CA GLY A 96 -21.19 -1.41 6.58
C GLY A 96 -21.17 -2.04 5.18
N VAL A 97 -20.40 -1.43 4.28
CA VAL A 97 -20.30 -1.84 2.89
C VAL A 97 -18.84 -1.83 2.46
N TYR A 98 -18.37 -2.89 1.80
CA TYR A 98 -17.00 -2.96 1.30
C TYR A 98 -16.91 -2.41 -0.14
N PRO A 99 -16.19 -1.30 -0.38
CA PRO A 99 -15.93 -0.82 -1.72
C PRO A 99 -14.88 -1.70 -2.42
N ILE A 100 -15.34 -2.51 -3.37
CA ILE A 100 -14.53 -3.51 -4.09
C ILE A 100 -13.31 -2.84 -4.76
N LYS A 101 -13.42 -1.56 -5.13
CA LYS A 101 -12.33 -0.78 -5.74
C LYS A 101 -11.01 -0.76 -4.95
N VAL A 102 -11.06 -1.02 -3.63
CA VAL A 102 -9.87 -1.00 -2.77
C VAL A 102 -9.04 -2.27 -2.96
N ASN A 103 -9.70 -3.42 -3.10
CA ASN A 103 -9.07 -4.68 -3.44
C ASN A 103 -10.11 -5.60 -4.12
N GLN A 104 -10.01 -5.75 -5.45
CA GLN A 104 -10.93 -6.58 -6.24
C GLN A 104 -10.51 -8.05 -6.32
N MET A 105 -9.45 -8.46 -5.62
CA MET A 105 -9.03 -9.85 -5.64
C MET A 105 -10.14 -10.75 -5.08
N ARG A 106 -10.32 -11.89 -5.73
CA ARG A 106 -11.47 -12.76 -5.48
C ARG A 106 -11.46 -13.26 -4.04
N GLU A 107 -10.31 -13.76 -3.61
CA GLU A 107 -10.00 -14.24 -2.28
C GLU A 107 -10.31 -13.19 -1.19
N VAL A 108 -9.93 -11.92 -1.41
CA VAL A 108 -10.21 -10.84 -0.46
C VAL A 108 -11.71 -10.54 -0.38
N VAL A 109 -12.40 -10.46 -1.54
CA VAL A 109 -13.83 -10.14 -1.56
C VAL A 109 -14.67 -11.30 -1.01
N GLU A 110 -14.33 -12.55 -1.34
CA GLU A 110 -15.01 -13.74 -0.82
C GLU A 110 -14.87 -13.81 0.72
N GLU A 111 -13.67 -13.55 1.25
CA GLU A 111 -13.43 -13.56 2.69
C GLU A 111 -14.20 -12.46 3.44
N ILE A 112 -14.24 -11.24 2.88
CA ILE A 112 -15.01 -10.12 3.46
C ILE A 112 -16.52 -10.41 3.43
N VAL A 113 -17.02 -11.01 2.37
CA VAL A 113 -18.45 -11.37 2.25
C VAL A 113 -18.82 -12.44 3.28
N ASP A 114 -17.99 -13.47 3.43
CA ASP A 114 -18.21 -14.53 4.42
C ASP A 114 -18.17 -13.98 5.86
N ALA A 115 -17.10 -13.26 6.22
CA ALA A 115 -16.97 -12.63 7.54
C ALA A 115 -18.07 -11.60 7.84
N GLY A 116 -18.61 -10.98 6.78
CA GLY A 116 -19.65 -9.95 6.85
C GLY A 116 -21.08 -10.48 7.00
N GLU A 117 -21.31 -11.78 6.81
CA GLU A 117 -22.64 -12.39 6.80
C GLU A 117 -23.44 -12.14 8.10
N PRO A 118 -22.87 -12.32 9.31
CA PRO A 118 -23.55 -12.01 10.59
C PRO A 118 -23.90 -10.53 10.78
N PHE A 119 -23.34 -9.66 9.94
CA PHE A 119 -23.48 -8.21 10.02
C PHE A 119 -24.34 -7.61 8.91
N ASN A 120 -24.81 -8.43 7.96
CA ASN A 120 -25.39 -7.94 6.69
C ASN A 120 -24.44 -6.98 5.96
N TYR A 121 -23.13 -7.21 6.07
CA TYR A 121 -22.12 -6.38 5.43
C TYR A 121 -22.28 -6.47 3.90
N GLY A 122 -22.34 -5.31 3.25
CA GLY A 122 -22.63 -5.19 1.82
C GLY A 122 -21.39 -5.02 0.95
N LEU A 123 -21.60 -4.86 -0.36
CA LEU A 123 -20.55 -4.49 -1.32
C LEU A 123 -20.88 -3.16 -2.04
N GLU A 124 -19.85 -2.37 -2.34
CA GLU A 124 -19.95 -1.18 -3.18
C GLU A 124 -19.23 -1.41 -4.50
N ALA A 125 -19.86 -0.97 -5.58
CA ALA A 125 -19.33 -1.03 -6.93
C ALA A 125 -19.35 0.35 -7.58
N GLY A 126 -18.18 0.80 -8.02
CA GLY A 126 -17.97 2.06 -8.73
C GLY A 126 -17.90 1.92 -10.25
N SER A 127 -17.97 0.69 -10.78
CA SER A 127 -17.90 0.42 -12.22
C SER A 127 -18.74 -0.79 -12.64
N LYS A 128 -18.96 -0.94 -13.95
CA LYS A 128 -19.75 -2.07 -14.51
C LYS A 128 -19.15 -3.43 -14.16
N ALA A 129 -17.83 -3.57 -14.22
CA ALA A 129 -17.16 -4.83 -13.88
C ALA A 129 -17.36 -5.18 -12.40
N GLU A 130 -17.17 -4.20 -11.52
CA GLU A 130 -17.41 -4.36 -10.07
C GLU A 130 -18.88 -4.67 -9.77
N LEU A 131 -19.84 -4.08 -10.49
CA LEU A 131 -21.27 -4.40 -10.33
C LEU A 131 -21.56 -5.86 -10.72
N VAL A 132 -20.97 -6.36 -11.80
CA VAL A 132 -21.12 -7.78 -12.19
C VAL A 132 -20.53 -8.69 -11.11
N THR A 133 -19.37 -8.34 -10.54
CA THR A 133 -18.78 -9.05 -9.40
C THR A 133 -19.69 -9.02 -8.17
N ALA A 134 -20.21 -7.85 -7.80
CA ALA A 134 -21.13 -7.70 -6.66
C ALA A 134 -22.44 -8.49 -6.87
N LEU A 135 -22.95 -8.58 -8.11
CA LEU A 135 -24.09 -9.42 -8.44
C LEU A 135 -23.77 -10.92 -8.31
N ALA A 136 -22.53 -11.34 -8.50
CA ALA A 136 -22.14 -12.72 -8.28
C ALA A 136 -21.95 -13.04 -6.79
N LEU A 137 -21.26 -12.17 -6.05
CA LEU A 137 -20.77 -12.46 -4.70
C LEU A 137 -21.70 -11.98 -3.58
N ASN A 138 -22.34 -10.81 -3.72
CA ASN A 138 -23.19 -10.27 -2.66
C ASN A 138 -24.59 -10.90 -2.68
N ILE A 139 -24.70 -12.12 -2.14
CA ILE A 139 -25.90 -12.95 -2.19
C ILE A 139 -26.85 -12.77 -0.99
N ASN A 140 -26.41 -12.14 0.10
CA ASN A 140 -27.25 -11.85 1.26
C ASN A 140 -28.31 -10.80 0.88
N GLU A 141 -29.59 -11.18 0.86
CA GLU A 141 -30.71 -10.31 0.49
C GLU A 141 -30.89 -9.10 1.44
N ASN A 142 -30.39 -9.20 2.67
CA ASN A 142 -30.46 -8.13 3.66
C ASN A 142 -29.33 -7.11 3.54
N SER A 143 -28.22 -7.49 2.90
CA SER A 143 -27.07 -6.62 2.69
C SER A 143 -27.35 -5.55 1.62
N LEU A 144 -26.64 -4.43 1.70
CA LEU A 144 -26.71 -3.38 0.68
C LEU A 144 -25.74 -3.66 -0.46
N THR A 145 -26.16 -3.36 -1.69
CA THR A 145 -25.22 -3.16 -2.80
C THR A 145 -25.28 -1.71 -3.24
N ILE A 146 -24.24 -0.93 -2.90
CA ILE A 146 -24.17 0.49 -3.23
C ILE A 146 -23.50 0.67 -4.58
N LEU A 147 -24.11 1.46 -5.45
CA LEU A 147 -23.66 1.65 -6.82
C LEU A 147 -23.27 3.11 -7.05
N ASN A 148 -21.97 3.38 -7.07
CA ASN A 148 -21.40 4.69 -7.37
C ASN A 148 -20.83 4.73 -8.79
N GLY A 149 -20.12 5.82 -9.13
CA GLY A 149 -19.45 6.00 -10.41
C GLY A 149 -20.39 6.36 -11.56
N TYR A 150 -19.83 6.38 -12.77
CA TYR A 150 -20.59 6.73 -13.98
C TYR A 150 -21.45 5.56 -14.46
N LYS A 151 -22.72 5.83 -14.75
CA LYS A 151 -23.72 4.79 -15.02
C LYS A 151 -24.37 5.00 -16.39
N ASP A 152 -24.17 4.04 -17.28
CA ASP A 152 -24.81 3.97 -18.59
C ASP A 152 -26.08 3.10 -18.55
N ASP A 153 -26.72 2.90 -19.72
CA ASP A 153 -27.96 2.10 -19.83
C ASP A 153 -27.75 0.64 -19.37
N GLU A 154 -26.63 0.02 -19.74
CA GLU A 154 -26.31 -1.34 -19.33
C GLU A 154 -26.14 -1.45 -17.81
N PHE A 155 -25.42 -0.51 -17.20
CA PHE A 155 -25.24 -0.46 -15.75
C PHE A 155 -26.59 -0.35 -15.03
N MET A 156 -27.47 0.56 -15.47
CA MET A 156 -28.79 0.74 -14.87
C MET A 156 -29.67 -0.51 -15.01
N ARG A 157 -29.62 -1.20 -16.15
CA ARG A 157 -30.35 -2.46 -16.37
C ARG A 157 -29.82 -3.57 -15.47
N LEU A 158 -28.50 -3.67 -15.27
CA LEU A 158 -27.89 -4.63 -14.34
C LEU A 158 -28.28 -4.34 -12.89
N ALA A 159 -28.30 -3.07 -12.49
CA ALA A 159 -28.78 -2.66 -11.15
C ALA A 159 -30.25 -3.07 -10.92
N LEU A 160 -31.11 -2.82 -11.92
CA LEU A 160 -32.53 -3.21 -11.85
C LEU A 160 -32.74 -4.73 -11.95
N LEU A 161 -31.86 -5.46 -12.63
CA LEU A 161 -31.83 -6.92 -12.58
C LEU A 161 -31.58 -7.39 -11.14
N GLY A 162 -30.58 -6.84 -10.44
CA GLY A 162 -30.33 -7.16 -9.03
C GLY A 162 -31.54 -6.87 -8.14
N ARG A 163 -32.24 -5.75 -8.37
CA ARG A 163 -33.54 -5.46 -7.71
C ARG A 163 -34.59 -6.52 -8.01
N LYS A 164 -34.71 -6.96 -9.25
CA LYS A 164 -35.66 -8.01 -9.66
C LYS A 164 -35.36 -9.36 -9.01
N LEU A 165 -34.09 -9.61 -8.70
CA LEU A 165 -33.62 -10.78 -7.95
C LEU A 165 -33.80 -10.65 -6.42
N GLY A 166 -34.45 -9.59 -5.94
CA GLY A 166 -34.76 -9.40 -4.51
C GLY A 166 -33.68 -8.64 -3.72
N ARG A 167 -32.57 -8.25 -4.34
CA ARG A 167 -31.43 -7.63 -3.63
C ARG A 167 -31.59 -6.14 -3.42
N LYS A 168 -31.01 -5.57 -2.36
CA LYS A 168 -31.04 -4.13 -2.06
C LYS A 168 -29.98 -3.36 -2.88
N MET A 169 -30.23 -3.23 -4.19
CA MET A 169 -29.37 -2.45 -5.09
C MET A 169 -29.69 -0.95 -4.98
N VAL A 170 -28.81 -0.17 -4.35
CA VAL A 170 -28.95 1.28 -4.21
C VAL A 170 -28.20 1.98 -5.32
N VAL A 171 -28.93 2.59 -6.25
CA VAL A 171 -28.35 3.41 -7.33
C VAL A 171 -28.11 4.81 -6.81
N VAL A 172 -26.86 5.16 -6.51
CA VAL A 172 -26.49 6.51 -6.06
C VAL A 172 -26.39 7.44 -7.26
N VAL A 173 -27.25 8.45 -7.31
CA VAL A 173 -27.25 9.47 -8.35
C VAL A 173 -26.14 10.47 -8.06
N GLU A 174 -25.16 10.55 -8.96
CA GLU A 174 -24.04 11.49 -8.87
C GLU A 174 -24.16 12.62 -9.89
N LYS A 175 -25.00 12.44 -10.92
CA LYS A 175 -25.36 13.45 -11.91
C LYS A 175 -26.85 13.44 -12.19
N TYR A 176 -27.45 14.62 -12.34
CA TYR A 176 -28.89 14.74 -12.60
C TYR A 176 -29.35 13.97 -13.87
N THR A 177 -28.50 13.86 -14.89
CA THR A 177 -28.81 13.10 -16.12
C THR A 177 -28.95 11.59 -15.87
N GLU A 178 -28.26 11.04 -14.88
CA GLU A 178 -28.36 9.61 -14.50
C GLU A 178 -29.74 9.29 -13.94
N LEU A 179 -30.33 10.22 -13.16
CA LEU A 179 -31.69 10.08 -12.65
C LEU A 179 -32.71 9.96 -13.78
N LEU A 180 -32.59 10.80 -14.82
CA LEU A 180 -33.50 10.77 -15.97
C LEU A 180 -33.45 9.42 -16.69
N LEU A 181 -32.24 8.88 -16.83
CA LEU A 181 -32.02 7.55 -17.43
C LEU A 181 -32.59 6.44 -16.54
N LEU A 182 -32.33 6.48 -15.23
CA LEU A 182 -32.83 5.49 -14.28
C LEU A 182 -34.37 5.45 -14.26
N VAL A 183 -35.03 6.60 -14.16
CA VAL A 183 -36.50 6.69 -14.15
C VAL A 183 -37.10 6.16 -15.45
N LYS A 184 -36.49 6.47 -16.60
CA LYS A 184 -36.92 5.93 -17.90
C LYS A 184 -36.86 4.40 -17.91
N ILE A 185 -35.70 3.82 -17.58
CA ILE A 185 -35.49 2.36 -17.63
C ILE A 185 -36.34 1.65 -16.57
N ALA A 186 -36.46 2.20 -15.37
CA ALA A 186 -37.31 1.66 -14.31
C ALA A 186 -38.78 1.53 -14.76
N LYS A 187 -39.31 2.55 -15.44
CA LYS A 187 -40.67 2.52 -16.02
C LYS A 187 -40.79 1.53 -17.17
N GLU A 188 -39.79 1.43 -18.04
CA GLU A 188 -39.76 0.45 -19.13
C GLU A 188 -39.79 -0.99 -18.59
N LEU A 189 -39.05 -1.26 -17.51
CA LEU A 189 -38.94 -2.60 -16.92
C LEU A 189 -40.01 -2.90 -15.85
N ASN A 190 -40.78 -1.88 -15.45
CA ASN A 190 -41.74 -1.96 -14.34
C ASN A 190 -41.09 -2.48 -13.04
N ILE A 191 -39.96 -1.87 -12.66
CA ILE A 191 -39.19 -2.19 -11.46
C ILE A 191 -38.93 -0.90 -10.69
N ASP A 192 -39.34 -0.86 -9.42
CA ASP A 192 -39.02 0.26 -8.53
C ASP A 192 -37.54 0.21 -8.11
N PRO A 193 -36.73 1.23 -8.46
CA PRO A 193 -35.34 1.33 -8.00
C PRO A 193 -35.28 1.74 -6.53
N ILE A 194 -34.15 1.43 -5.88
CA ILE A 194 -33.76 2.12 -4.65
C ILE A 194 -32.75 3.20 -5.06
N VAL A 195 -33.08 4.46 -4.80
CA VAL A 195 -32.31 5.62 -5.26
C VAL A 195 -31.60 6.25 -4.08
N GLY A 196 -30.29 6.43 -4.22
CA GLY A 196 -29.49 7.28 -3.38
C GLY A 196 -29.16 8.61 -4.07
N VAL A 197 -28.85 9.65 -3.30
CA VAL A 197 -28.30 10.91 -3.84
C VAL A 197 -26.97 11.20 -3.18
N ARG A 198 -25.94 11.44 -4.00
CA ARG A 198 -24.63 11.90 -3.50
C ARG A 198 -24.63 13.41 -3.37
N ALA A 199 -24.54 13.95 -2.17
CA ALA A 199 -24.41 15.38 -1.95
C ALA A 199 -22.96 15.84 -2.13
N LYS A 200 -22.78 17.01 -2.75
CA LYS A 200 -21.51 17.75 -2.68
C LYS A 200 -21.39 18.44 -1.33
N MET A 201 -20.32 18.12 -0.62
CA MET A 201 -20.00 18.72 0.68
C MET A 201 -19.21 20.00 0.49
N THR A 202 -19.43 20.97 1.37
CA THR A 202 -18.61 22.18 1.47
C THR A 202 -17.30 21.87 2.19
N VAL A 203 -17.37 20.96 3.18
CA VAL A 203 -16.21 20.43 3.89
C VAL A 203 -15.27 19.71 2.91
N LYS A 204 -13.97 19.97 3.08
CA LYS A 204 -12.91 19.29 2.35
C LYS A 204 -12.14 18.36 3.27
N GLY A 205 -11.68 17.23 2.73
CA GLY A 205 -10.61 16.44 3.36
C GLY A 205 -9.29 17.22 3.42
N ARG A 206 -8.31 16.68 4.13
CA ARG A 206 -6.91 17.14 4.11
C ARG A 206 -6.03 16.08 3.45
N GLY A 207 -4.85 16.48 3.01
CA GLY A 207 -3.81 15.61 2.44
C GLY A 207 -4.05 15.23 0.98
N LYS A 208 -3.41 14.14 0.56
CA LYS A 208 -3.29 13.72 -0.86
C LYS A 208 -4.61 13.53 -1.61
N TRP A 209 -5.73 13.34 -0.90
CA TRP A 209 -7.06 13.11 -1.49
C TRP A 209 -8.04 14.29 -1.34
N GLU A 210 -7.57 15.50 -0.99
CA GLU A 210 -8.43 16.71 -0.81
C GLU A 210 -9.41 16.95 -1.97
N GLY A 211 -8.99 16.68 -3.22
CA GLY A 211 -9.81 16.91 -4.42
C GLY A 211 -11.09 16.05 -4.53
N SER A 212 -11.28 15.07 -3.64
CA SER A 212 -12.47 14.21 -3.60
C SER A 212 -13.69 14.89 -2.97
N GLY A 213 -13.49 15.97 -2.22
CA GLY A 213 -14.53 16.77 -1.57
C GLY A 213 -14.60 18.22 -2.07
N GLY A 214 -15.50 19.01 -1.48
CA GLY A 214 -15.69 20.42 -1.85
C GLY A 214 -16.50 20.65 -3.13
N GLU A 215 -16.80 21.93 -3.42
CA GLU A 215 -17.64 22.33 -4.57
C GLU A 215 -17.11 21.84 -5.94
N LYS A 216 -15.77 21.76 -6.06
CA LYS A 216 -15.07 21.34 -7.28
C LYS A 216 -14.98 19.82 -7.46
N ALA A 217 -15.52 19.02 -6.54
CA ALA A 217 -15.53 17.57 -6.65
C ALA A 217 -16.16 17.12 -7.99
N LYS A 218 -15.55 16.08 -8.60
CA LYS A 218 -15.97 15.50 -9.88
C LYS A 218 -17.36 14.87 -9.82
N PHE A 219 -17.78 14.42 -8.64
CA PHE A 219 -19.02 13.68 -8.40
C PHE A 219 -19.89 14.39 -7.36
N GLY A 220 -21.18 14.07 -7.38
CA GLY A 220 -22.17 14.58 -6.45
C GLY A 220 -22.99 15.73 -7.01
N LEU A 221 -24.15 15.92 -6.40
CA LEU A 221 -25.14 16.92 -6.72
C LEU A 221 -24.94 18.14 -5.82
N THR A 222 -25.04 19.33 -6.42
CA THR A 222 -25.24 20.56 -5.64
C THR A 222 -26.57 20.50 -4.88
N ILE A 223 -26.74 21.30 -3.82
CA ILE A 223 -28.01 21.37 -3.07
C ILE A 223 -29.22 21.61 -3.98
N ALA A 224 -29.07 22.48 -4.99
CA ALA A 224 -30.11 22.74 -5.97
C ALA A 224 -30.46 21.49 -6.80
N GLU A 225 -29.46 20.71 -7.22
CA GLU A 225 -29.65 19.46 -7.95
C GLU A 225 -30.22 18.34 -7.07
N THR A 226 -29.85 18.28 -5.79
CA THR A 226 -30.41 17.34 -4.81
C THR A 226 -31.91 17.58 -4.64
N ILE A 227 -32.32 18.83 -4.40
CA ILE A 227 -33.74 19.21 -4.30
C ILE A 227 -34.47 18.91 -5.63
N LYS A 228 -33.86 19.24 -6.77
CA LYS A 228 -34.42 18.97 -8.08
C LYS A 228 -34.61 17.47 -8.33
N THR A 229 -33.67 16.65 -7.89
CA THR A 229 -33.71 15.19 -7.99
C THR A 229 -34.87 14.62 -7.19
N ALA A 230 -35.00 15.03 -5.94
CA ALA A 230 -36.07 14.59 -5.06
C ALA A 230 -37.45 14.98 -5.61
N ARG A 231 -37.62 16.23 -6.05
CA ARG A 231 -38.87 16.69 -6.68
C ARG A 231 -39.18 15.97 -7.99
N TYR A 232 -38.18 15.71 -8.84
CA TYR A 232 -38.39 14.99 -10.08
C TYR A 232 -38.88 13.55 -9.83
N LEU A 233 -38.33 12.86 -8.82
CA LEU A 233 -38.84 11.55 -8.40
C LEU A 233 -40.30 11.64 -7.95
N GLN A 234 -40.64 12.63 -7.12
CA GLN A 234 -42.00 12.86 -6.65
C GLN A 234 -42.99 13.14 -7.81
N GLU A 235 -42.63 14.02 -8.74
CA GLU A 235 -43.42 14.34 -9.95
C GLU A 235 -43.66 13.10 -10.83
N ASN A 236 -42.77 12.11 -10.78
CA ASN A 236 -42.88 10.87 -11.52
C ASN A 236 -43.58 9.73 -10.74
N GLY A 237 -44.09 10.01 -9.53
CA GLY A 237 -44.72 9.01 -8.67
C GLY A 237 -43.73 8.05 -8.00
N MET A 238 -42.46 8.42 -7.94
CA MET A 238 -41.34 7.60 -7.44
C MET A 238 -40.65 8.25 -6.22
N GLY A 239 -41.32 9.16 -5.52
CA GLY A 239 -40.76 9.82 -4.33
C GLY A 239 -40.33 8.85 -3.23
N HIS A 240 -41.07 7.73 -3.08
CA HIS A 240 -40.76 6.65 -2.14
C HIS A 240 -39.49 5.86 -2.50
N CYS A 241 -39.00 5.99 -3.74
CA CYS A 241 -37.77 5.33 -4.18
C CYS A 241 -36.51 6.03 -3.66
N LEU A 242 -36.60 7.30 -3.24
CA LEU A 242 -35.47 8.04 -2.68
C LEU A 242 -35.23 7.58 -1.22
N LYS A 243 -34.19 6.78 -1.01
CA LYS A 243 -33.96 6.08 0.26
C LYS A 243 -32.61 6.36 0.93
N LEU A 244 -31.62 6.88 0.20
CA LEU A 244 -30.27 7.04 0.73
C LEU A 244 -29.69 8.43 0.44
N LEU A 245 -29.12 9.07 1.47
CA LEU A 245 -28.20 10.19 1.29
C LEU A 245 -26.77 9.67 1.40
N HIS A 246 -25.94 9.94 0.39
CA HIS A 246 -24.52 9.60 0.39
C HIS A 246 -23.69 10.88 0.41
N PHE A 247 -22.59 10.88 1.13
CA PHE A 247 -21.52 11.86 0.94
C PHE A 247 -20.17 11.20 1.17
N HIS A 248 -19.14 11.72 0.49
CA HIS A 248 -17.80 11.21 0.62
C HIS A 248 -16.80 12.36 0.48
N ILE A 249 -16.01 12.56 1.52
CA ILE A 249 -15.07 13.69 1.66
C ILE A 249 -13.61 13.31 1.32
N GLY A 250 -13.36 12.04 0.95
CA GLY A 250 -12.07 11.53 0.49
C GLY A 250 -11.62 10.24 1.18
N SER A 251 -10.61 9.59 0.60
CA SER A 251 -9.87 8.49 1.24
C SER A 251 -8.88 9.06 2.26
N GLN A 252 -8.50 8.26 3.27
CA GLN A 252 -7.43 8.57 4.22
C GLN A 252 -7.64 9.94 4.89
N LEU A 253 -8.73 10.10 5.63
CA LEU A 253 -8.97 11.31 6.40
C LEU A 253 -7.99 11.33 7.56
N THR A 254 -7.11 12.33 7.59
CA THR A 254 -6.03 12.42 8.59
C THR A 254 -6.46 13.13 9.87
N ASP A 255 -7.55 13.91 9.82
CA ASP A 255 -8.04 14.74 10.92
C ASP A 255 -9.51 14.46 11.23
N ILE A 256 -9.77 14.01 12.45
CA ILE A 256 -11.12 13.69 12.94
C ILE A 256 -12.09 14.88 12.87
N ARG A 257 -11.58 16.12 12.92
CA ARG A 257 -12.43 17.32 12.80
C ARG A 257 -13.17 17.38 11.47
N ALA A 258 -12.53 16.94 10.39
CA ALA A 258 -13.15 16.92 9.06
C ALA A 258 -14.33 15.93 9.00
N VAL A 259 -14.24 14.81 9.72
CA VAL A 259 -15.34 13.85 9.87
C VAL A 259 -16.52 14.51 10.59
N LYS A 260 -16.28 15.19 11.73
CA LYS A 260 -17.33 15.88 12.49
C LYS A 260 -18.06 16.93 11.66
N GLU A 261 -17.29 17.75 10.93
CA GLU A 261 -17.87 18.80 10.06
C GLU A 261 -18.73 18.18 8.95
N ALA A 262 -18.25 17.10 8.31
CA ALA A 262 -18.99 16.42 7.26
C ALA A 262 -20.27 15.75 7.78
N ILE A 263 -20.24 15.15 8.96
CA ILE A 263 -21.42 14.54 9.60
C ILE A 263 -22.44 15.62 9.97
N SER A 264 -21.99 16.77 10.46
CA SER A 264 -22.87 17.91 10.76
C SER A 264 -23.56 18.43 9.49
N GLU A 265 -22.81 18.70 8.43
CA GLU A 265 -23.37 19.14 7.14
C GLU A 265 -24.30 18.09 6.53
N GLY A 266 -23.88 16.82 6.48
CA GLY A 266 -24.63 15.71 5.90
C GLY A 266 -25.92 15.42 6.69
N GLY A 267 -25.85 15.45 8.02
CA GLY A 267 -27.01 15.29 8.90
C GLY A 267 -28.05 16.39 8.69
N ARG A 268 -27.62 17.65 8.44
CA ARG A 268 -28.53 18.74 8.12
C ARG A 268 -29.24 18.52 6.78
N ILE A 269 -28.50 18.09 5.76
CA ILE A 269 -29.07 17.77 4.44
C ILE A 269 -30.10 16.63 4.57
N TYR A 270 -29.78 15.58 5.34
CA TYR A 270 -30.70 14.49 5.64
C TYR A 270 -31.99 14.99 6.31
N ALA A 271 -31.86 15.79 7.38
CA ALA A 271 -33.00 16.30 8.13
C ALA A 271 -33.92 17.18 7.27
N ASP A 272 -33.34 18.05 6.44
CA ASP A 272 -34.11 18.89 5.52
C ASP A 272 -34.84 18.07 4.45
N LEU A 273 -34.19 17.07 3.85
CA LEU A 273 -34.83 16.17 2.89
C LEU A 273 -35.98 15.38 3.53
N TYR A 274 -35.80 14.92 4.77
CA TYR A 274 -36.84 14.24 5.53
C TYR A 274 -38.05 15.16 5.77
N LYS A 275 -37.80 16.40 6.22
CA LYS A 275 -38.86 17.42 6.44
C LYS A 275 -39.56 17.85 5.15
N MET A 276 -38.90 17.71 4.01
CA MET A 276 -39.52 17.90 2.69
C MET A 276 -40.45 16.76 2.28
N GLY A 277 -40.54 15.67 3.07
CA GLY A 277 -41.42 14.54 2.84
C GLY A 277 -40.75 13.34 2.17
N PHE A 278 -39.41 13.28 2.14
CA PHE A 278 -38.66 12.14 1.62
C PHE A 278 -38.15 11.28 2.77
N GLU A 279 -38.80 10.16 3.01
CA GLU A 279 -38.44 9.19 4.07
C GLU A 279 -37.21 8.37 3.66
N LEU A 280 -36.04 9.00 3.81
CA LEU A 280 -34.72 8.38 3.65
C LEU A 280 -34.49 7.35 4.78
N ASP A 281 -34.11 6.13 4.41
CA ASP A 281 -33.84 5.04 5.36
C ASP A 281 -32.35 5.00 5.75
N TYR A 282 -31.46 5.51 4.90
CA TYR A 282 -30.00 5.38 5.03
C TYR A 282 -29.27 6.72 4.92
N VAL A 283 -28.22 6.88 5.73
CA VAL A 283 -27.17 7.87 5.52
C VAL A 283 -25.84 7.17 5.40
N ASP A 284 -25.24 7.29 4.23
CA ASP A 284 -23.95 6.75 3.89
C ASP A 284 -22.88 7.84 3.96
N VAL A 285 -21.96 7.66 4.91
CA VAL A 285 -20.87 8.59 5.17
C VAL A 285 -19.65 8.35 4.27
N GLY A 286 -19.77 7.36 3.36
CA GLY A 286 -18.73 6.93 2.44
C GLY A 286 -17.53 6.31 3.15
N GLY A 287 -16.41 6.25 2.43
CA GLY A 287 -15.13 5.88 3.02
C GLY A 287 -14.45 7.04 3.74
N GLY A 288 -13.22 6.82 4.16
CA GLY A 288 -12.36 7.89 4.72
C GLY A 288 -11.72 7.56 6.05
N LEU A 289 -12.18 6.51 6.74
CA LEU A 289 -11.47 5.96 7.91
C LEU A 289 -10.01 5.67 7.53
N GLY A 290 -9.10 6.47 8.09
CA GLY A 290 -7.68 6.44 7.75
C GLY A 290 -6.93 5.29 8.41
N ILE A 291 -5.71 5.08 7.93
CA ILE A 291 -4.71 4.16 8.51
C ILE A 291 -3.50 4.95 8.97
N ASP A 292 -2.92 4.58 10.10
CA ASP A 292 -1.68 5.17 10.59
C ASP A 292 -0.48 4.41 10.00
N TYR A 293 -0.02 4.80 8.81
CA TYR A 293 1.06 4.09 8.11
C TYR A 293 2.44 4.36 8.71
N ASP A 294 2.65 5.49 9.37
CA ASP A 294 3.94 5.86 9.97
C ASP A 294 3.99 5.64 11.50
N GLY A 295 2.84 5.37 12.13
CA GLY A 295 2.73 5.14 13.57
C GLY A 295 2.89 6.42 14.40
N SER A 296 2.76 7.60 13.78
CA SER A 296 2.92 8.89 14.45
C SER A 296 1.67 9.35 15.18
N ALA A 297 0.50 8.79 14.84
CA ALA A 297 -0.82 9.24 15.30
C ALA A 297 -1.04 10.75 15.10
N SER A 298 -0.53 11.29 13.99
CA SER A 298 -0.58 12.71 13.63
C SER A 298 -1.54 13.01 12.46
N THR A 299 -1.68 14.28 12.08
CA THR A 299 -2.51 14.71 10.94
C THR A 299 -1.74 14.79 9.60
N ASN A 300 -0.53 14.22 9.51
CA ASN A 300 0.22 14.20 8.27
C ASN A 300 -0.46 13.28 7.22
N ASP A 301 0.01 13.34 5.97
CA ASP A 301 -0.64 12.68 4.84
C ASP A 301 -0.65 11.14 4.89
N SER A 302 0.27 10.55 5.65
CA SER A 302 0.40 9.10 5.81
C SER A 302 -0.13 8.59 7.16
N SER A 303 -0.74 9.46 7.97
CA SER A 303 -1.19 9.16 9.33
C SER A 303 -2.63 9.62 9.56
N ARG A 304 -3.14 9.37 10.78
CA ARG A 304 -4.37 9.97 11.31
C ARG A 304 -4.26 10.29 12.80
N ASN A 305 -5.00 11.29 13.26
CA ASN A 305 -5.02 11.70 14.68
C ASN A 305 -6.14 11.05 15.51
N TYR A 306 -6.70 9.94 15.06
CA TYR A 306 -7.83 9.27 15.69
C TYR A 306 -7.78 7.76 15.47
N ASN A 307 -8.48 7.00 16.31
CA ASN A 307 -8.66 5.56 16.16
C ASN A 307 -10.07 5.20 15.63
N MET A 308 -10.32 3.90 15.39
CA MET A 308 -11.62 3.43 14.87
C MET A 308 -12.78 3.77 15.81
N GLN A 309 -12.60 3.61 17.12
CA GLN A 309 -13.67 3.87 18.09
C GLN A 309 -14.05 5.35 18.14
N GLU A 310 -13.09 6.27 18.06
CA GLU A 310 -13.33 7.71 18.00
C GLU A 310 -14.07 8.10 16.71
N TYR A 311 -13.68 7.54 15.57
CA TYR A 311 -14.40 7.73 14.30
C TYR A 311 -15.86 7.28 14.40
N VAL A 312 -16.08 6.07 14.92
CA VAL A 312 -17.42 5.50 15.09
C VAL A 312 -18.26 6.37 16.02
N ALA A 313 -17.70 6.78 17.16
CA ALA A 313 -18.36 7.67 18.11
C ALA A 313 -18.78 8.99 17.46
N ASP A 314 -17.87 9.64 16.72
CA ASP A 314 -18.16 10.92 16.09
C ASP A 314 -19.23 10.83 14.99
N VAL A 315 -19.28 9.71 14.26
CA VAL A 315 -20.35 9.43 13.29
C VAL A 315 -21.70 9.23 14.00
N VAL A 316 -21.75 8.36 15.01
CA VAL A 316 -22.99 8.00 15.71
C VAL A 316 -23.54 9.18 16.51
N TYR A 317 -22.74 9.76 17.40
CA TYR A 317 -23.17 10.89 18.23
C TYR A 317 -23.43 12.14 17.40
N GLY A 318 -22.62 12.41 16.37
CA GLY A 318 -22.84 13.55 15.47
C GLY A 318 -24.16 13.44 14.71
N MET A 319 -24.47 12.28 14.15
CA MET A 319 -25.76 12.08 13.48
C MET A 319 -26.93 12.13 14.46
N LYS A 320 -26.77 11.53 15.65
CA LYS A 320 -27.77 11.56 16.72
C LYS A 320 -28.15 12.99 17.10
N GLU A 321 -27.15 13.82 17.39
CA GLU A 321 -27.36 15.21 17.80
C GLU A 321 -28.17 15.97 16.76
N VAL A 322 -27.82 15.85 15.48
CA VAL A 322 -28.56 16.53 14.41
C VAL A 322 -29.99 16.00 14.31
N CYS A 323 -30.20 14.68 14.37
CA CYS A 323 -31.54 14.09 14.27
C CYS A 323 -32.45 14.51 15.43
N ASP A 324 -31.94 14.49 16.66
CA ASP A 324 -32.68 14.89 17.87
C ASP A 324 -33.06 16.37 17.83
N LEU A 325 -32.12 17.24 17.45
CA LEU A 325 -32.36 18.69 17.37
C LEU A 325 -33.40 19.02 16.29
N GLU A 326 -33.37 18.30 15.17
CA GLU A 326 -34.28 18.53 14.07
C GLU A 326 -35.62 17.80 14.22
N GLY A 327 -35.73 16.87 15.17
CA GLY A 327 -36.94 16.07 15.39
C GLY A 327 -37.24 15.10 14.25
N VAL A 328 -36.21 14.51 13.65
CA VAL A 328 -36.31 13.53 12.55
C VAL A 328 -35.82 12.15 13.04
N PRO A 329 -36.27 11.03 12.43
CA PRO A 329 -35.82 9.71 12.85
C PRO A 329 -34.33 9.52 12.57
N HIS A 330 -33.72 8.61 13.32
CA HIS A 330 -32.33 8.23 13.13
C HIS A 330 -32.24 7.27 11.93
N PRO A 331 -31.48 7.60 10.87
CA PRO A 331 -31.32 6.71 9.73
C PRO A 331 -30.46 5.49 10.06
N THR A 332 -30.47 4.48 9.20
CA THR A 332 -29.42 3.45 9.22
C THR A 332 -28.11 4.08 8.73
N LEU A 333 -27.06 3.94 9.52
CA LEU A 333 -25.72 4.42 9.18
C LEU A 333 -25.02 3.42 8.27
N VAL A 334 -24.40 3.93 7.22
CA VAL A 334 -23.57 3.15 6.29
C VAL A 334 -22.19 3.78 6.20
N SER A 335 -21.14 2.97 6.16
CA SER A 335 -19.78 3.42 5.84
C SER A 335 -19.10 2.50 4.84
N GLU A 336 -18.30 3.08 3.95
CA GLU A 336 -17.54 2.39 2.89
C GLU A 336 -16.05 2.29 3.26
N SER A 337 -15.74 1.77 4.46
CA SER A 337 -14.40 1.86 5.09
C SER A 337 -13.35 0.88 4.52
N GLY A 338 -13.26 0.72 3.19
CA GLY A 338 -12.49 -0.35 2.56
C GLY A 338 -10.99 -0.37 2.90
N ARG A 339 -10.30 0.78 2.88
CA ARG A 339 -8.87 0.85 3.26
C ARG A 339 -8.62 0.36 4.69
N ALA A 340 -9.52 0.71 5.61
CA ALA A 340 -9.41 0.31 7.01
C ALA A 340 -9.60 -1.20 7.20
N ILE A 341 -10.43 -1.82 6.37
CA ILE A 341 -10.64 -3.27 6.39
C ILE A 341 -9.44 -4.02 5.83
N THR A 342 -8.84 -3.55 4.73
CA THR A 342 -7.83 -4.34 4.01
C THR A 342 -6.39 -3.90 4.18
N ALA A 343 -6.05 -2.78 4.82
CA ALA A 343 -4.63 -2.41 4.90
C ALA A 343 -3.79 -3.47 5.64
N HIS A 344 -4.18 -3.85 6.87
CA HIS A 344 -3.39 -4.70 7.75
C HIS A 344 -3.30 -6.18 7.35
N HIS A 345 -4.20 -6.68 6.49
CA HIS A 345 -4.24 -8.12 6.22
C HIS A 345 -3.11 -8.64 5.34
N SER A 346 -2.31 -7.76 4.74
CA SER A 346 -1.32 -8.17 3.76
C SER A 346 0.01 -7.45 3.94
N CYS A 347 1.09 -8.19 3.69
CA CYS A 347 2.43 -7.65 3.54
C CYS A 347 3.14 -8.33 2.36
N VAL A 348 4.10 -7.61 1.77
CA VAL A 348 5.03 -8.16 0.77
C VAL A 348 6.31 -8.55 1.49
N VAL A 349 6.71 -9.81 1.35
CA VAL A 349 7.98 -10.31 1.87
C VAL A 349 8.97 -10.49 0.72
N THR A 350 10.12 -9.83 0.83
CA THR A 350 11.21 -9.90 -0.15
C THR A 350 12.54 -10.19 0.54
N GLU A 351 13.50 -10.66 -0.24
CA GLU A 351 14.86 -10.99 0.20
C GLU A 351 15.84 -9.93 -0.30
N ILE A 352 16.77 -9.52 0.57
CA ILE A 352 17.90 -8.67 0.18
C ILE A 352 18.96 -9.55 -0.48
N VAL A 353 19.18 -9.34 -1.78
CA VAL A 353 20.10 -10.15 -2.60
C VAL A 353 21.48 -9.53 -2.75
N GLY A 354 21.65 -8.27 -2.35
CA GLY A 354 22.92 -7.59 -2.44
C GLY A 354 22.93 -6.23 -1.76
N GLU A 355 24.14 -5.69 -1.66
CA GLU A 355 24.40 -4.36 -1.11
C GLU A 355 25.25 -3.58 -2.12
N ILE A 356 24.77 -2.40 -2.51
CA ILE A 356 25.49 -1.46 -3.36
C ILE A 356 26.04 -0.36 -2.45
N ARG A 357 27.35 -0.14 -2.51
CA ARG A 357 28.01 0.98 -1.82
C ARG A 357 28.88 1.77 -2.78
N SER A 358 28.78 3.09 -2.68
CA SER A 358 29.61 4.04 -3.43
C SER A 358 31.11 3.89 -3.16
N ASN A 359 31.49 3.30 -2.01
CA ASN A 359 32.85 3.06 -1.57
C ASN A 359 33.26 1.57 -1.56
N SER A 360 32.54 0.72 -2.28
CA SER A 360 32.78 -0.75 -2.26
C SER A 360 34.09 -1.16 -2.94
N ALA A 361 34.54 -0.43 -3.96
CA ALA A 361 35.75 -0.71 -4.71
C ALA A 361 36.83 0.33 -4.41
N GLU A 362 37.93 -0.12 -3.79
CA GLU A 362 39.12 0.70 -3.59
C GLU A 362 40.21 0.30 -4.58
N ILE A 363 40.95 1.28 -5.07
CA ILE A 363 42.18 1.05 -5.83
C ILE A 363 43.40 1.51 -5.03
N ASP A 364 44.57 0.99 -5.37
CA ASP A 364 45.81 1.46 -4.76
C ASP A 364 46.01 2.94 -5.06
N THR A 365 45.97 3.74 -4.00
CA THR A 365 46.19 5.17 -4.09
C THR A 365 47.60 5.56 -3.68
N ALA A 366 48.60 4.68 -3.61
CA ALA A 366 49.96 5.10 -3.24
C ALA A 366 50.48 6.26 -4.12
N ALA A 367 51.26 7.16 -3.52
CA ALA A 367 51.84 8.29 -4.22
C ALA A 367 52.79 7.82 -5.33
N ALA A 368 52.60 8.32 -6.55
CA ALA A 368 53.45 8.00 -7.69
C ALA A 368 54.48 9.11 -7.93
N SER A 369 55.66 8.76 -8.47
CA SER A 369 56.75 9.72 -8.73
C SER A 369 56.39 10.81 -9.75
N GLN A 370 55.31 10.64 -10.52
CA GLN A 370 54.74 11.61 -11.46
C GLN A 370 53.21 11.62 -11.34
N GLU A 371 52.69 11.89 -10.13
CA GLU A 371 51.24 12.04 -9.94
C GLU A 371 50.74 13.43 -10.39
N HIS A 372 49.53 13.46 -10.97
CA HIS A 372 48.88 14.71 -11.36
C HIS A 372 48.50 15.54 -10.13
N VAL A 373 48.53 16.87 -10.26
CA VAL A 373 48.28 17.82 -9.15
C VAL A 373 46.94 17.58 -8.44
N PHE A 374 45.88 17.21 -9.17
CA PHE A 374 44.57 16.87 -8.57
C PHE A 374 44.64 15.67 -7.62
N VAL A 375 45.35 14.59 -7.98
CA VAL A 375 45.52 13.41 -7.13
C VAL A 375 46.35 13.77 -5.89
N LYS A 376 47.39 14.59 -6.09
CA LYS A 376 48.23 15.07 -5.01
C LYS A 376 47.45 15.94 -4.01
N ASN A 377 46.66 16.91 -4.49
CA ASN A 377 45.94 17.83 -3.62
C ASN A 377 44.93 17.11 -2.72
N ILE A 378 44.13 16.18 -3.28
CA ILE A 378 43.16 15.44 -2.46
C ILE A 378 43.83 14.44 -1.51
N ARG A 379 45.00 13.91 -1.88
CA ARG A 379 45.83 13.10 -0.97
C ARG A 379 46.35 13.92 0.19
N GLU A 380 46.91 15.10 -0.08
CA GLU A 380 47.38 16.02 0.97
C GLU A 380 46.23 16.35 1.94
N LEU A 381 45.01 16.55 1.43
CA LEU A 381 43.81 16.73 2.25
C LEU A 381 43.48 15.50 3.13
N GLU A 382 43.61 14.27 2.60
CA GLU A 382 43.42 13.04 3.38
C GLU A 382 44.50 12.84 4.46
N ASP A 383 45.76 13.14 4.13
CA ASP A 383 46.91 13.00 5.02
C ASP A 383 46.85 14.01 6.18
N ASP A 384 46.40 15.24 5.90
CA ASP A 384 46.27 16.32 6.89
C ASP A 384 44.95 16.28 7.67
N PHE A 385 44.04 15.33 7.39
CA PHE A 385 42.69 15.27 7.97
C PHE A 385 42.65 15.47 9.50
N GLU A 386 43.51 14.77 10.25
CA GLU A 386 43.57 14.82 11.72
C GLU A 386 44.10 16.16 12.27
N GLN A 387 44.78 16.95 11.44
CA GLN A 387 45.34 18.25 11.82
C GLN A 387 44.33 19.40 11.59
N GLN A 388 43.23 19.13 10.88
CA GLN A 388 42.24 20.14 10.54
C GLN A 388 41.35 20.48 11.73
N THR A 389 41.03 21.76 11.89
CA THR A 389 40.12 22.24 12.94
C THR A 389 38.70 22.48 12.42
N ASN A 390 38.52 22.55 11.10
CA ASN A 390 37.26 22.89 10.45
C ASN A 390 36.84 21.77 9.48
N MET A 391 36.05 20.81 9.97
CA MET A 391 35.63 19.65 9.17
C MET A 391 34.66 20.01 8.03
N GLN A 392 33.94 21.14 8.14
CA GLN A 392 33.12 21.65 7.04
C GLN A 392 33.98 22.06 5.84
N GLU A 393 35.13 22.67 6.10
CA GLU A 393 36.07 23.08 5.05
C GLU A 393 36.69 21.87 4.37
N VAL A 394 37.02 20.82 5.13
CA VAL A 394 37.48 19.53 4.57
C VAL A 394 36.43 18.93 3.62
N PHE A 395 35.15 18.98 3.99
CA PHE A 395 34.06 18.50 3.12
C PHE A 395 33.95 19.33 1.83
N ASN A 396 34.00 20.65 1.95
CA ASN A 396 33.90 21.57 0.83
C ASN A 396 35.08 21.41 -0.14
N ASP A 397 36.31 21.31 0.38
CA ASP A 397 37.52 21.10 -0.40
C ASP A 397 37.49 19.74 -1.11
N ALA A 398 37.13 18.66 -0.40
CA ALA A 398 37.04 17.32 -0.98
C ALA A 398 35.99 17.27 -2.11
N SER A 399 34.82 17.88 -1.88
CA SER A 399 33.73 17.96 -2.88
C SER A 399 34.15 18.77 -4.09
N GLN A 400 34.82 19.91 -3.87
CA GLN A 400 35.36 20.74 -4.95
C GLN A 400 36.43 19.98 -5.76
N TYR A 401 37.34 19.26 -5.11
CA TYR A 401 38.36 18.47 -5.81
C TYR A 401 37.74 17.36 -6.65
N LYS A 402 36.68 16.69 -6.18
CA LYS A 402 35.95 15.69 -6.96
C LYS A 402 35.29 16.31 -8.20
N GLU A 403 34.61 17.45 -8.05
CA GLU A 403 33.96 18.16 -9.17
C GLU A 403 34.98 18.61 -10.22
N GLN A 404 36.08 19.26 -9.77
CA GLN A 404 37.16 19.69 -10.65
C GLN A 404 37.86 18.52 -11.35
N ALA A 405 38.05 17.39 -10.66
CA ALA A 405 38.61 16.18 -11.25
C ALA A 405 37.70 15.62 -12.34
N LEU A 406 36.39 15.60 -12.13
CA LEU A 406 35.43 15.13 -13.12
C LEU A 406 35.45 16.03 -14.37
N ASP A 407 35.54 17.35 -14.20
CA ASP A 407 35.64 18.28 -15.33
C ASP A 407 36.99 18.16 -16.06
N ALA A 408 38.08 18.00 -15.33
CA ALA A 408 39.39 17.71 -15.91
C ALA A 408 39.39 16.39 -16.70
N PHE A 409 38.71 15.35 -16.21
CA PHE A 409 38.51 14.09 -16.92
C PHE A 409 37.69 14.27 -18.21
N LYS A 410 36.57 15.02 -18.18
CA LYS A 410 35.78 15.35 -19.38
C LYS A 410 36.63 16.06 -20.45
N LEU A 411 37.57 16.89 -20.03
CA LEU A 411 38.51 17.61 -20.89
C LEU A 411 39.75 16.76 -21.30
N ARG A 412 39.80 15.49 -20.91
CA ARG A 412 40.92 14.55 -21.14
C ARG A 412 42.24 14.99 -20.51
N VAL A 413 42.19 15.80 -19.45
CA VAL A 413 43.35 16.22 -18.65
C VAL A 413 43.73 15.11 -17.66
N LEU A 414 42.75 14.44 -17.08
CA LEU A 414 42.94 13.28 -16.20
C LEU A 414 42.66 11.96 -16.92
N SER A 415 43.42 10.94 -16.58
CA SER A 415 43.16 9.54 -16.94
C SER A 415 42.06 8.94 -16.05
N LEU A 416 41.50 7.81 -16.49
CA LEU A 416 40.53 7.04 -15.71
C LEU A 416 41.12 6.56 -14.38
N GLU A 417 42.40 6.16 -14.36
CA GLU A 417 43.07 5.71 -13.13
C GLU A 417 43.26 6.85 -12.14
N GLU A 418 43.62 8.06 -12.60
CA GLU A 418 43.75 9.23 -11.73
C GLU A 418 42.41 9.68 -11.16
N LEU A 419 41.35 9.68 -11.97
CA LEU A 419 40.00 9.96 -11.49
C LEU A 419 39.57 8.93 -10.44
N ALA A 420 39.83 7.64 -10.67
CA ALA A 420 39.52 6.59 -9.71
C ALA A 420 40.29 6.74 -8.39
N LYS A 421 41.55 7.21 -8.41
CA LYS A 421 42.32 7.49 -7.18
C LYS A 421 41.68 8.64 -6.39
N ILE A 422 41.27 9.69 -7.09
CA ILE A 422 40.59 10.85 -6.49
C ILE A 422 39.25 10.43 -5.87
N GLU A 423 38.43 9.66 -6.59
CA GLU A 423 37.16 9.13 -6.04
C GLU A 423 37.39 8.22 -4.83
N THR A 424 38.40 7.36 -4.86
CA THR A 424 38.74 6.47 -3.73
C THR A 424 39.16 7.27 -2.49
N ILE A 425 39.96 8.33 -2.66
CA ILE A 425 40.37 9.21 -1.55
C ILE A 425 39.17 10.02 -1.06
N TYR A 426 38.37 10.60 -1.97
CA TYR A 426 37.17 11.35 -1.64
C TYR A 426 36.24 10.54 -0.72
N TRP A 427 35.90 9.31 -1.10
CA TRP A 427 35.00 8.48 -0.30
C TRP A 427 35.60 8.10 1.06
N ARG A 428 36.91 7.89 1.16
CA ARG A 428 37.58 7.70 2.47
C ARG A 428 37.49 8.93 3.35
N ILE A 429 37.67 10.13 2.81
CA ILE A 429 37.45 11.39 3.53
C ILE A 429 35.98 11.48 4.00
N MET A 430 35.00 11.20 3.13
CA MET A 430 33.58 11.23 3.49
C MET A 430 33.26 10.26 4.64
N VAL A 431 33.80 9.03 4.62
CA VAL A 431 33.63 8.06 5.71
C VAL A 431 34.20 8.58 7.03
N ARG A 432 35.38 9.20 7.01
CA ARG A 432 35.98 9.81 8.22
C ARG A 432 35.17 11.00 8.72
N LEU A 433 34.67 11.86 7.82
CA LEU A 433 33.77 12.97 8.19
C LEU A 433 32.50 12.47 8.85
N LYS A 434 31.89 11.39 8.34
CA LYS A 434 30.71 10.76 8.96
C LYS A 434 31.01 10.24 10.36
N GLN A 435 32.15 9.58 10.56
CA GLN A 435 32.60 9.13 11.89
C GLN A 435 32.79 10.31 12.85
N TRP A 436 33.35 11.42 12.37
CA TRP A 436 33.47 12.64 13.16
C TRP A 436 32.09 13.22 13.52
N CYS A 437 31.18 13.35 12.55
CA CYS A 437 29.81 13.87 12.77
C CYS A 437 29.08 13.10 13.87
N ALA A 438 29.24 11.77 13.92
CA ALA A 438 28.64 10.92 14.95
C ALA A 438 29.11 11.21 16.39
N THR A 439 30.19 11.98 16.58
CA THR A 439 30.73 12.39 17.90
C THR A 439 30.34 13.81 18.32
N GLN A 440 29.67 14.57 17.44
CA GLN A 440 29.34 15.96 17.67
C GLN A 440 27.90 16.14 18.14
N ASP A 441 27.69 17.13 19.01
CA ASP A 441 26.34 17.51 19.46
C ASP A 441 25.58 18.29 18.37
N TYR A 442 26.29 18.93 17.44
CA TYR A 442 25.72 19.70 16.34
C TYR A 442 26.45 19.37 15.03
N VAL A 443 25.69 18.98 14.01
CA VAL A 443 26.18 18.68 12.66
C VAL A 443 25.61 19.74 11.70
N PRO A 444 26.47 20.50 10.98
CA PRO A 444 26.05 21.43 9.94
C PRO A 444 25.17 20.76 8.86
N GLU A 445 24.23 21.52 8.28
CA GLU A 445 23.26 21.03 7.28
C GLU A 445 23.93 20.33 6.08
N GLU A 446 24.99 20.91 5.51
CA GLU A 446 25.74 20.32 4.39
C GLU A 446 26.35 18.95 4.72
N LEU A 447 26.68 18.68 6.00
CA LEU A 447 27.21 17.39 6.44
C LEU A 447 26.11 16.38 6.80
N GLN A 448 24.86 16.81 6.95
CA GLN A 448 23.73 15.91 7.20
C GLN A 448 23.43 15.07 5.94
N GLU A 449 23.69 15.59 4.74
CA GLU A 449 23.59 14.84 3.48
C GLU A 449 24.57 13.66 3.39
N LEU A 450 25.60 13.61 4.24
CA LEU A 450 26.51 12.46 4.32
C LEU A 450 25.81 11.17 4.70
N ASP A 451 24.75 11.24 5.51
CA ASP A 451 24.03 10.04 5.90
C ASP A 451 23.32 9.37 4.73
N HIS A 452 22.74 10.17 3.84
CA HIS A 452 22.10 9.70 2.60
C HIS A 452 23.14 9.33 1.53
N SER A 453 24.16 10.17 1.29
CA SER A 453 25.15 9.91 0.23
C SER A 453 26.09 8.74 0.51
N LEU A 454 26.34 8.42 1.79
CA LEU A 454 27.05 7.21 2.24
C LEU A 454 26.11 6.07 2.62
N ALA A 455 24.79 6.25 2.48
CA ALA A 455 23.85 5.16 2.72
C ALA A 455 24.15 4.01 1.76
N SER A 456 24.09 2.80 2.28
CA SER A 456 24.14 1.62 1.42
C SER A 456 22.81 1.50 0.69
N GLN A 457 22.79 0.94 -0.51
CA GLN A 457 21.53 0.59 -1.16
C GLN A 457 21.37 -0.92 -1.06
N TYR A 458 20.31 -1.36 -0.38
CA TYR A 458 20.01 -2.79 -0.25
C TYR A 458 19.14 -3.19 -1.44
N LEU A 459 19.64 -4.13 -2.24
CA LEU A 459 18.97 -4.62 -3.44
C LEU A 459 17.95 -5.69 -3.03
N CYS A 460 16.67 -5.35 -3.15
CA CYS A 460 15.56 -6.21 -2.80
C CYS A 460 15.05 -6.95 -4.05
N ASN A 461 14.88 -8.27 -3.96
CA ASN A 461 14.30 -9.07 -5.05
C ASN A 461 12.78 -8.86 -5.15
N PHE A 462 12.34 -7.72 -5.66
CA PHE A 462 10.94 -7.42 -5.98
C PHE A 462 10.86 -6.26 -6.99
N SER A 463 9.65 -5.74 -7.27
CA SER A 463 9.48 -4.51 -8.05
C SER A 463 8.57 -3.54 -7.32
N VAL A 464 9.03 -2.30 -7.16
CA VAL A 464 8.26 -1.19 -6.56
C VAL A 464 7.03 -0.88 -7.40
N PHE A 465 7.17 -0.85 -8.73
CA PHE A 465 6.05 -0.60 -9.65
C PHE A 465 4.94 -1.64 -9.57
N GLN A 466 5.28 -2.88 -9.20
CA GLN A 466 4.31 -3.98 -9.08
C GLN A 466 3.70 -4.08 -7.68
N SER A 467 4.47 -3.81 -6.63
CA SER A 467 4.10 -4.17 -5.25
C SER A 467 3.99 -2.98 -4.28
N ALA A 468 4.46 -1.80 -4.68
CA ALA A 468 4.40 -0.55 -3.91
C ALA A 468 4.04 0.63 -4.83
N ALA A 469 3.06 0.43 -5.71
CA ALA A 469 2.68 1.39 -6.74
C ALA A 469 2.25 2.75 -6.17
N ASP A 470 1.60 2.78 -5.00
CA ASP A 470 1.23 4.05 -4.35
C ASP A 470 2.46 4.83 -3.85
N THR A 471 3.51 4.14 -3.41
CA THR A 471 4.77 4.78 -3.02
C THR A 471 5.37 5.51 -4.22
N TRP A 472 5.38 4.88 -5.39
CA TRP A 472 5.86 5.51 -6.62
C TRP A 472 4.93 6.61 -7.14
N ALA A 473 3.61 6.40 -7.15
CA ALA A 473 2.67 7.29 -7.82
C ALA A 473 2.30 8.54 -7.01
N ILE A 474 2.26 8.44 -5.68
CA ILE A 474 1.76 9.50 -4.79
C ILE A 474 2.56 9.62 -3.48
N ASP A 475 3.81 9.14 -3.45
CA ASP A 475 4.71 9.20 -2.28
C ASP A 475 4.09 8.57 -1.00
N GLN A 476 3.23 7.55 -1.15
CA GLN A 476 2.61 6.88 -0.01
C GLN A 476 3.66 6.15 0.82
N LEU A 477 3.67 6.43 2.12
CA LEU A 477 4.55 5.72 3.04
C LEU A 477 3.99 4.33 3.34
N LEU A 478 4.87 3.33 3.32
CA LEU A 478 4.60 1.97 3.76
C LEU A 478 5.61 1.63 4.87
N PRO A 479 5.19 1.02 6.00
CA PRO A 479 6.15 0.52 6.96
C PRO A 479 7.01 -0.58 6.35
N VAL A 480 8.33 -0.38 6.42
CA VAL A 480 9.31 -1.36 5.95
C VAL A 480 10.23 -1.74 7.09
N VAL A 481 10.29 -3.03 7.43
CA VAL A 481 11.05 -3.52 8.58
C VAL A 481 11.72 -4.87 8.29
N PRO A 482 12.88 -5.16 8.92
CA PRO A 482 13.38 -6.53 9.03
C PRO A 482 12.31 -7.46 9.63
N LEU A 483 12.22 -8.70 9.17
CA LEU A 483 11.27 -9.66 9.77
C LEU A 483 11.85 -10.41 10.97
N THR A 484 13.18 -10.39 11.11
CA THR A 484 13.95 -11.13 12.12
C THR A 484 15.14 -10.29 12.58
N ARG A 485 15.85 -10.76 13.62
CA ARG A 485 17.07 -10.16 14.18
C ARG A 485 16.85 -8.80 14.86
N MET A 486 15.63 -8.46 15.27
CA MET A 486 15.34 -7.21 15.98
C MET A 486 16.00 -7.12 17.36
N ASN A 487 16.51 -8.24 17.89
CA ASN A 487 17.34 -8.31 19.07
C ASN A 487 18.80 -7.88 18.83
N GLU A 488 19.19 -7.62 17.58
CA GLU A 488 20.50 -7.12 17.19
C GLU A 488 20.41 -5.63 16.84
N LYS A 489 21.44 -4.86 17.16
CA LYS A 489 21.47 -3.43 16.81
C LYS A 489 21.68 -3.27 15.31
N PRO A 490 20.85 -2.50 14.58
CA PRO A 490 21.14 -2.16 13.19
C PRO A 490 22.41 -1.31 13.12
N GLU A 491 23.28 -1.62 12.16
CA GLU A 491 24.60 -0.99 12.01
C GLU A 491 24.74 -0.23 10.69
N VAL A 492 23.78 -0.37 9.77
CA VAL A 492 23.84 0.18 8.42
C VAL A 492 22.62 1.04 8.17
N ASN A 493 22.82 2.30 7.78
CA ASN A 493 21.75 3.10 7.21
C ASN A 493 21.69 2.81 5.71
N CYS A 494 20.50 2.44 5.22
CA CYS A 494 20.33 2.13 3.81
C CYS A 494 19.02 2.68 3.22
N THR A 495 19.04 2.92 1.91
CA THR A 495 17.82 2.97 1.09
C THR A 495 17.55 1.58 0.52
N LEU A 496 16.32 1.34 0.09
CA LEU A 496 15.95 0.08 -0.57
C LEU A 496 15.79 0.34 -2.06
N VAL A 497 16.42 -0.48 -2.88
CA VAL A 497 16.29 -0.44 -4.34
C VAL A 497 15.79 -1.80 -4.82
N ASP A 498 14.96 -1.79 -5.84
CA ASP A 498 14.42 -3.00 -6.44
C ASP A 498 15.34 -3.53 -7.56
N ILE A 499 14.96 -4.63 -8.20
CA ILE A 499 15.76 -5.25 -9.28
C ILE A 499 15.44 -4.72 -10.68
N THR A 500 14.64 -3.65 -10.79
CA THR A 500 14.33 -3.03 -12.08
C THR A 500 15.52 -2.25 -12.62
N CYS A 501 15.50 -1.98 -13.91
CA CYS A 501 16.53 -1.13 -14.54
C CYS A 501 16.21 0.36 -14.46
N ASP A 502 15.16 0.74 -13.72
CA ASP A 502 14.69 2.11 -13.58
C ASP A 502 15.19 2.72 -12.26
N SER A 503 15.68 3.95 -12.30
CA SER A 503 16.17 4.65 -11.11
C SER A 503 15.06 4.98 -10.11
N ASP A 504 13.81 5.01 -10.57
CA ASP A 504 12.63 5.26 -9.73
C ASP A 504 12.20 3.98 -8.97
N GLY A 505 12.81 2.82 -9.26
CA GLY A 505 12.64 1.55 -8.54
C GLY A 505 13.30 1.57 -7.16
N LYS A 506 12.98 2.55 -6.32
CA LYS A 506 13.54 2.72 -4.97
C LYS A 506 12.48 3.13 -3.96
N ILE A 507 12.75 2.81 -2.70
CA ILE A 507 12.05 3.36 -1.53
C ILE A 507 13.07 4.19 -0.77
N ASP A 508 12.82 5.49 -0.69
CA ASP A 508 13.70 6.48 -0.08
C ASP A 508 12.98 7.36 0.94
N GLN A 509 11.82 6.93 1.43
CA GLN A 509 11.14 7.52 2.58
C GLN A 509 10.67 6.43 3.54
N PHE A 510 11.05 6.55 4.80
CA PHE A 510 10.79 5.54 5.83
C PHE A 510 10.27 6.17 7.12
N ALA A 511 9.39 5.47 7.82
CA ALA A 511 9.00 5.82 9.19
C ALA A 511 10.04 5.28 10.19
N VAL A 512 10.81 6.18 10.80
CA VAL A 512 11.84 5.82 11.79
C VAL A 512 11.67 6.70 13.03
N GLY A 513 11.43 6.11 14.20
CA GLY A 513 11.41 6.88 15.46
C GLY A 513 10.29 7.93 15.61
N ARG A 514 9.23 7.88 14.78
CA ARG A 514 8.16 8.90 14.56
C ARG A 514 8.51 10.02 13.56
N GLU A 515 9.67 9.95 12.94
CA GLU A 515 10.09 10.89 11.91
C GLU A 515 10.08 10.17 10.56
N ILE A 516 9.93 10.96 9.50
CA ILE A 516 10.10 10.48 8.13
C ILE A 516 11.56 10.75 7.77
N THR A 517 12.30 9.69 7.44
CA THR A 517 13.72 9.76 7.11
C THR A 517 13.98 9.18 5.73
N ASP A 518 15.04 9.65 5.08
CA ASP A 518 15.43 9.15 3.75
C ASP A 518 16.24 7.84 3.80
N VAL A 519 16.51 7.35 5.01
CA VAL A 519 17.29 6.13 5.26
C VAL A 519 16.61 5.28 6.32
N LEU A 520 16.73 3.96 6.17
CA LEU A 520 16.27 2.95 7.11
C LEU A 520 17.49 2.30 7.78
N PRO A 521 17.59 2.30 9.13
CA PRO A 521 18.61 1.52 9.81
C PRO A 521 18.32 0.02 9.70
N MET A 522 19.30 -0.76 9.25
CA MET A 522 19.22 -2.20 8.99
C MET A 522 20.44 -2.94 9.52
N HIS A 523 20.30 -4.26 9.69
CA HIS A 523 21.41 -5.14 10.06
C HIS A 523 22.36 -5.37 8.89
N LYS A 524 23.65 -5.61 9.19
CA LYS A 524 24.60 -6.09 8.19
C LYS A 524 24.16 -7.43 7.61
N LEU A 525 24.39 -7.58 6.31
CA LEU A 525 24.19 -8.84 5.60
C LEU A 525 25.29 -9.83 5.99
N ASN A 526 24.89 -11.02 6.41
CA ASN A 526 25.79 -12.12 6.71
C ASN A 526 25.93 -13.03 5.49
N ALA A 527 27.16 -13.42 5.15
CA ALA A 527 27.38 -14.27 3.98
C ALA A 527 26.74 -15.66 4.16
N GLY A 528 25.88 -16.05 3.21
CA GLY A 528 25.19 -17.34 3.23
C GLY A 528 23.92 -17.38 4.09
N GLU A 529 23.50 -16.25 4.68
CA GLU A 529 22.23 -16.14 5.38
C GLU A 529 21.23 -15.32 4.55
N HIS A 530 19.99 -15.80 4.49
CA HIS A 530 18.91 -15.06 3.84
C HIS A 530 18.41 -13.96 4.77
N TYR A 531 18.27 -12.75 4.25
CA TYR A 531 17.80 -11.60 5.00
C TYR A 531 16.51 -11.06 4.39
N HIS A 532 15.41 -11.26 5.11
CA HIS A 532 14.06 -10.93 4.64
C HIS A 532 13.56 -9.61 5.24
N VAL A 533 12.87 -8.86 4.41
CA VAL A 533 12.26 -7.57 4.74
C VAL A 533 10.78 -7.63 4.37
N GLY A 534 9.94 -7.10 5.26
CA GLY A 534 8.51 -6.98 5.05
C GLY A 534 8.12 -5.55 4.73
N LEU A 535 7.33 -5.36 3.67
CA LEU A 535 6.60 -4.13 3.40
C LEU A 535 5.16 -4.36 3.86
N PHE A 536 4.73 -3.64 4.89
CA PHE A 536 3.44 -3.85 5.55
C PHE A 536 2.38 -2.87 5.06
N LEU A 537 1.13 -3.17 5.41
CA LEU A 537 -0.04 -2.35 5.09
C LEU A 537 -0.32 -2.24 3.57
N THR A 538 0.09 -3.27 2.81
CA THR A 538 -0.02 -3.32 1.35
C THR A 538 -1.37 -3.83 0.85
N GLY A 539 -2.27 -4.27 1.74
CA GLY A 539 -3.51 -4.93 1.33
C GLY A 539 -4.59 -4.01 0.74
N ALA A 540 -4.38 -2.69 0.74
CA ALA A 540 -5.26 -1.72 0.11
C ALA A 540 -4.57 -1.08 -1.11
N TYR A 541 -5.25 -1.10 -2.26
CA TYR A 541 -4.86 -0.53 -3.56
C TYR A 541 -3.63 -1.14 -4.27
N GLN A 542 -2.63 -1.66 -3.54
CA GLN A 542 -1.35 -2.06 -4.16
C GLN A 542 -1.51 -3.17 -5.20
N ASP A 543 -2.28 -4.22 -4.87
CA ASP A 543 -2.48 -5.39 -5.76
C ASP A 543 -3.15 -5.02 -7.11
N VAL A 544 -3.89 -3.92 -7.12
CA VAL A 544 -4.74 -3.47 -8.22
C VAL A 544 -3.99 -2.50 -9.13
N MET A 545 -3.11 -1.69 -8.54
CA MET A 545 -2.38 -0.63 -9.23
C MET A 545 -1.02 -1.08 -9.77
N GLY A 546 -0.54 -2.26 -9.37
CA GLY A 546 0.74 -2.81 -9.83
C GLY A 546 0.83 -2.92 -11.36
N ASP A 547 1.93 -2.42 -11.93
CA ASP A 547 2.25 -2.52 -13.35
C ASP A 547 3.41 -3.51 -13.62
N MET A 548 3.42 -4.09 -14.81
CA MET A 548 4.41 -5.08 -15.23
C MET A 548 5.69 -4.43 -15.81
N HIS A 549 6.21 -3.42 -15.12
CA HIS A 549 7.44 -2.74 -15.52
C HIS A 549 8.60 -3.76 -15.60
N ASN A 550 9.43 -3.65 -16.65
CA ASN A 550 10.44 -4.66 -17.03
C ASN A 550 9.92 -6.11 -17.16
N LEU A 551 8.62 -6.31 -17.36
CA LEU A 551 7.97 -7.62 -17.44
C LEU A 551 8.03 -8.43 -16.12
N PHE A 552 8.22 -7.78 -14.98
CA PHE A 552 7.98 -8.40 -13.69
C PHE A 552 6.47 -8.50 -13.45
N GLY A 553 5.96 -9.72 -13.32
CA GLY A 553 4.53 -9.94 -13.15
C GLY A 553 4.11 -10.04 -11.69
N ARG A 554 2.91 -10.55 -11.44
CA ARG A 554 2.38 -10.70 -10.08
C ARG A 554 3.25 -11.61 -9.22
N LEU A 555 3.29 -11.30 -7.93
CA LEU A 555 4.02 -12.10 -6.96
C LEU A 555 3.35 -13.45 -6.71
N ASN A 556 4.11 -14.43 -6.20
CA ASN A 556 3.52 -15.55 -5.49
C ASN A 556 2.71 -15.02 -4.30
N GLU A 557 1.68 -15.76 -3.91
CA GLU A 557 0.81 -15.37 -2.81
C GLU A 557 0.50 -16.58 -1.93
N VAL A 558 0.47 -16.36 -0.62
CA VAL A 558 0.14 -17.39 0.38
C VAL A 558 -0.94 -16.88 1.32
N HIS A 559 -1.95 -17.72 1.56
CA HIS A 559 -3.07 -17.42 2.46
C HIS A 559 -2.87 -18.14 3.78
N ILE A 560 -2.85 -17.37 4.86
CA ILE A 560 -2.55 -17.83 6.21
C ILE A 560 -3.80 -17.76 7.07
N TYR A 561 -4.10 -18.88 7.72
CA TYR A 561 -5.09 -18.98 8.79
C TYR A 561 -4.42 -19.41 10.08
N SER A 562 -4.91 -18.85 11.18
CA SER A 562 -4.64 -19.29 12.52
C SER A 562 -5.31 -20.63 12.83
N HIS A 563 -4.64 -21.44 13.65
CA HIS A 563 -5.17 -22.74 14.07
C HIS A 563 -4.60 -23.13 15.43
N ASP A 564 -5.42 -23.03 16.49
CA ASP A 564 -5.02 -23.26 17.89
C ASP A 564 -4.40 -24.63 18.18
N ASP A 565 -4.78 -25.66 17.40
CA ASP A 565 -4.27 -27.02 17.58
C ASP A 565 -2.98 -27.28 16.77
N ASP A 566 -2.51 -26.31 15.98
CA ASP A 566 -1.23 -26.41 15.25
C ASP A 566 -0.04 -25.97 16.14
N PRO A 567 1.09 -26.69 16.15
CA PRO A 567 2.27 -26.28 16.93
C PRO A 567 2.84 -24.90 16.61
N GLN A 568 2.58 -24.36 15.41
CA GLN A 568 3.00 -23.03 14.99
C GLN A 568 1.88 -21.98 15.08
N ASP A 569 0.69 -22.38 15.55
CA ASP A 569 -0.53 -21.58 15.61
C ASP A 569 -1.10 -21.14 14.24
N PHE A 570 -0.60 -21.66 13.11
CA PHE A 570 -1.10 -21.37 11.77
C PHE A 570 -0.90 -22.52 10.78
N TYR A 571 -1.52 -22.39 9.59
CA TYR A 571 -1.20 -23.19 8.41
C TYR A 571 -1.35 -22.35 7.13
N ILE A 572 -0.68 -22.76 6.06
CA ILE A 572 -0.90 -22.22 4.70
C ILE A 572 -2.11 -22.91 4.07
N GLU A 573 -3.22 -22.19 3.89
CA GLU A 573 -4.44 -22.74 3.27
C GLU A 573 -4.28 -22.89 1.75
N GLU A 574 -3.81 -21.83 1.10
CA GLU A 574 -3.69 -21.77 -0.35
C GLU A 574 -2.39 -21.08 -0.75
N VAL A 575 -1.78 -21.60 -1.82
CA VAL A 575 -0.64 -20.98 -2.51
C VAL A 575 -1.07 -20.64 -3.93
N VAL A 576 -1.16 -19.34 -4.23
CA VAL A 576 -1.43 -18.85 -5.58
C VAL A 576 -0.10 -18.50 -6.25
N LYS A 577 0.17 -19.15 -7.38
CA LYS A 577 1.41 -18.91 -8.12
C LYS A 577 1.39 -17.54 -8.78
N GLY A 578 2.51 -16.83 -8.64
CA GLY A 578 2.78 -15.59 -9.34
C GLY A 578 2.94 -15.80 -10.84
N SER A 579 3.11 -14.68 -11.56
CA SER A 579 3.25 -14.73 -13.01
C SER A 579 4.55 -15.38 -13.43
N SER A 580 4.47 -16.33 -14.35
CA SER A 580 5.64 -16.83 -15.06
C SER A 580 6.03 -15.91 -16.21
N VAL A 581 7.26 -16.06 -16.73
CA VAL A 581 7.73 -15.29 -17.90
C VAL A 581 6.79 -15.47 -19.09
N GLN A 582 6.28 -16.67 -19.33
CA GLN A 582 5.29 -16.92 -20.39
C GLN A 582 3.96 -16.19 -20.17
N ASP A 583 3.49 -16.02 -18.92
CA ASP A 583 2.23 -15.35 -18.63
C ASP A 583 2.33 -13.86 -18.98
N VAL A 584 3.42 -13.22 -18.56
CA VAL A 584 3.67 -11.81 -18.87
C VAL A 584 3.88 -11.61 -20.38
N LEU A 585 4.61 -12.51 -21.03
CA LEU A 585 4.77 -12.47 -22.49
C LEU A 585 3.44 -12.63 -23.25
N ASN A 586 2.54 -13.51 -22.78
CA ASN A 586 1.20 -13.65 -23.35
C ASN A 586 0.38 -12.37 -23.22
N ILE A 587 0.45 -11.68 -22.07
CA ILE A 587 -0.20 -10.38 -21.85
C ILE A 587 0.33 -9.34 -22.83
N MET A 588 1.64 -9.35 -23.10
CA MET A 588 2.30 -8.52 -24.10
C MET A 588 2.11 -9.00 -25.54
N GLN A 589 1.18 -9.94 -25.77
CA GLN A 589 0.78 -10.45 -27.09
C GLN A 589 1.85 -11.28 -27.81
N TYR A 590 2.87 -11.76 -27.11
CA TYR A 590 3.79 -12.76 -27.63
C TYR A 590 3.18 -14.16 -27.56
N ASN A 591 3.76 -15.09 -28.31
CA ASN A 591 3.42 -16.51 -28.25
C ASN A 591 4.66 -17.29 -27.75
N PRO A 592 4.75 -17.59 -26.43
CA PRO A 592 5.90 -18.27 -25.84
C PRO A 592 6.20 -19.62 -26.49
N ARG A 593 5.17 -20.37 -26.92
CA ARG A 593 5.36 -21.65 -27.62
C ARG A 593 6.03 -21.48 -28.98
N ALA A 594 5.67 -20.44 -29.73
CA ALA A 594 6.33 -20.12 -31.00
C ALA A 594 7.78 -19.66 -30.77
N MET A 595 8.02 -18.84 -29.73
CA MET A 595 9.37 -18.38 -29.37
C MET A 595 10.29 -19.55 -29.00
N ALA A 596 9.82 -20.49 -28.17
CA ALA A 596 10.56 -21.71 -27.82
C ALA A 596 10.91 -22.53 -29.07
N TYR A 597 9.96 -22.70 -29.99
CA TYR A 597 10.20 -23.39 -31.26
C TYR A 597 11.25 -22.69 -32.14
N ASP A 598 11.21 -21.36 -32.24
CA ASP A 598 12.16 -20.60 -33.03
C ASP A 598 13.59 -20.66 -32.44
N VAL A 599 13.73 -20.57 -31.12
CA VAL A 599 15.02 -20.74 -30.43
C VAL A 599 15.56 -22.15 -30.63
N LYS A 600 14.73 -23.17 -30.45
CA LYS A 600 15.11 -24.58 -30.72
C LYS A 600 15.63 -24.78 -32.13
N LYS A 601 14.95 -24.21 -33.14
CA LYS A 601 15.39 -24.28 -34.54
C LYS A 601 16.75 -23.63 -34.76
N LEU A 602 17.06 -22.54 -34.06
CA LEU A 602 18.39 -21.91 -34.10
C LEU A 602 19.46 -22.81 -33.46
N ILE A 603 19.14 -23.47 -32.34
CA ILE A 603 20.03 -24.44 -31.70
C ILE A 603 20.30 -25.63 -32.63
N ASP A 604 19.26 -26.21 -33.23
CA ASP A 604 19.37 -27.33 -34.19
C ASP A 604 20.24 -26.98 -35.41
N LYS A 605 20.18 -25.72 -35.87
CA LYS A 605 21.04 -25.20 -36.92
C LYS A 605 22.52 -25.17 -36.49
N GLN A 606 22.81 -24.76 -35.26
CA GLN A 606 24.18 -24.75 -34.72
C GLN A 606 24.71 -26.17 -34.49
N ILE A 607 23.85 -27.11 -34.07
CA ILE A 607 24.19 -28.53 -34.00
C ILE A 607 24.55 -29.07 -35.39
N SER A 608 23.73 -28.78 -36.39
CA SER A 608 23.96 -29.23 -37.78
C SER A 608 25.24 -28.65 -38.38
N ALA A 609 25.65 -27.45 -37.96
CA ALA A 609 26.90 -26.80 -38.34
C ALA A 609 28.13 -27.34 -37.60
N GLY A 610 27.94 -28.16 -36.55
CA GLY A 610 29.02 -28.71 -35.74
C GLY A 610 29.58 -27.76 -34.66
N ASN A 611 28.93 -26.62 -34.42
CA ASN A 611 29.35 -25.63 -33.41
C ASN A 611 28.91 -26.00 -31.99
N ILE A 612 27.83 -26.79 -31.86
CA ILE A 612 27.27 -27.24 -30.57
C ILE A 612 27.08 -28.76 -30.61
N MET A 613 27.43 -29.46 -29.53
CA MET A 613 27.17 -30.90 -29.45
C MET A 613 25.67 -31.18 -29.26
N PRO A 614 25.08 -32.25 -29.86
CA PRO A 614 23.64 -32.52 -29.74
C PRO A 614 23.11 -32.58 -28.30
N ARG A 615 23.84 -33.24 -27.40
CA ARG A 615 23.45 -33.34 -25.97
C ARG A 615 23.45 -31.98 -25.27
N GLU A 616 24.36 -31.09 -25.67
CA GLU A 616 24.43 -29.73 -25.16
C GLU A 616 23.26 -28.89 -25.68
N GLY A 617 22.93 -28.99 -26.97
CA GLY A 617 21.81 -28.24 -27.53
C GLY A 617 20.44 -28.65 -26.96
N VAL A 618 20.24 -29.93 -26.62
CA VAL A 618 19.03 -30.36 -25.88
C VAL A 618 18.96 -29.64 -24.53
N ARG A 619 20.06 -29.62 -23.76
CA ARG A 619 20.10 -28.91 -22.47
C ARG A 619 19.82 -27.42 -22.59
N TRP A 620 20.32 -26.76 -23.64
CA TRP A 620 20.02 -25.34 -23.89
C TRP A 620 18.55 -25.11 -24.26
N THR A 621 17.93 -26.06 -24.94
CA THR A 621 16.50 -26.01 -25.27
C THR A 621 15.67 -26.16 -24.00
N ASP A 622 15.95 -27.20 -23.20
CA ASP A 622 15.25 -27.45 -21.92
C ASP A 622 15.40 -26.24 -20.99
N PHE A 623 16.61 -25.68 -20.87
CA PHE A 623 16.87 -24.48 -20.07
C PHE A 623 16.04 -23.28 -20.53
N TYR A 624 15.90 -23.05 -21.83
CA TYR A 624 15.09 -21.94 -22.35
C TYR A 624 13.59 -22.14 -22.05
N GLU A 625 13.08 -23.35 -22.19
CA GLU A 625 11.69 -23.70 -21.85
C GLU A 625 11.41 -23.57 -20.35
N ASP A 626 12.37 -23.97 -19.51
CA ASP A 626 12.34 -23.78 -18.05
C ASP A 626 12.35 -22.30 -17.67
N CYS A 627 13.13 -21.46 -18.37
CA CYS A 627 13.13 -20.01 -18.17
C CYS A 627 11.78 -19.38 -18.54
N LEU A 628 11.13 -19.83 -19.62
CA LEU A 628 9.79 -19.36 -19.98
C LEU A 628 8.73 -19.73 -18.94
N SER A 629 8.85 -20.92 -18.35
CA SER A 629 7.92 -21.42 -17.33
C SER A 629 8.24 -20.89 -15.93
N GLY A 630 9.42 -20.29 -15.75
CA GLY A 630 9.91 -19.80 -14.48
C GLY A 630 9.21 -18.53 -14.01
N TYR A 631 9.26 -18.30 -12.69
CA TYR A 631 8.84 -17.07 -12.05
C TYR A 631 9.64 -15.87 -12.57
N THR A 632 9.03 -14.69 -12.68
CA THR A 632 9.69 -13.52 -13.28
C THR A 632 10.81 -12.94 -12.43
N TYR A 633 10.88 -13.27 -11.13
CA TYR A 633 11.85 -12.73 -10.19
C TYR A 633 13.10 -13.59 -10.05
N LEU A 634 14.15 -13.03 -9.43
CA LEU A 634 15.42 -13.71 -9.26
C LEU A 634 15.26 -14.95 -8.38
N LYS A 635 15.98 -16.02 -8.74
CA LYS A 635 16.09 -17.22 -7.91
C LYS A 635 17.15 -16.98 -6.85
N THR A 636 16.73 -16.90 -5.59
CA THR A 636 17.61 -16.91 -4.42
C THR A 636 17.74 -18.36 -3.97
N SER A 637 18.93 -18.94 -4.16
CA SER A 637 19.22 -20.37 -3.93
C SER A 637 19.60 -20.67 -2.50
#